data_AF-A0A1I0H2A8-F1
#
_entry.id   AF-A0A1I0H2A8-F1
#
_cell.length_a   1.000
_cell.length_b   1.000
_cell.length_c   1.000
_cell.angle_alpha   90.00
_cell.angle_beta   90.00
_cell.angle_gamma   90.00
#
_symmetry.space_group_name_H-M   'P 1'
#
loop_
_entity.id
_entity.type
_entity.pdbx_description
1 polymer ?
#
loop_
_entity_poly.entity_id
_entity_poly.type
_entity_poly.pdbx_seq_one_letter_code
_entity_poly.pdbx_strand_id
1 'polypeptide(L)'
;MTHRKIIAIANQRGGVGKTTTSINLASALNLKRKKVLLVDFDPQGDSGKALGYNTNELNKTIANMMLEVIVNDQCNYDDILHHKEGFDFIPTNNRLATIELTLANLEDKETVLKDVITPLKNQSVIIPTQSEYLSTAGTKDLVSSILKTKKDINPQLEV
;
A
#
# COMPACT_ATOMS: atom_id res chain seq x y z
N MET A 1 -0.83 -28.67 -0.51
CA MET A 1 -0.12 -27.55 -1.17
C MET A 1 0.37 -26.61 -0.07
N THR A 2 1.67 -26.35 0.02
CA THR A 2 2.27 -25.58 1.12
C THR A 2 1.82 -24.12 1.06
N HIS A 3 0.94 -23.71 1.97
CA HIS A 3 0.48 -22.33 2.06
C HIS A 3 1.68 -21.39 2.28
N ARG A 4 1.95 -20.50 1.31
CA ARG A 4 2.91 -19.42 1.51
C ARG A 4 2.24 -18.30 2.29
N LYS A 5 2.97 -17.80 3.29
CA LYS A 5 2.46 -16.83 4.26
C LYS A 5 2.50 -15.41 3.69
N ILE A 6 1.42 -14.67 3.92
CA ILE A 6 1.36 -13.22 3.76
C ILE A 6 1.54 -12.62 5.16
N ILE A 7 2.48 -11.68 5.30
CA ILE A 7 2.84 -11.03 6.56
C ILE A 7 2.65 -9.53 6.38
N ALA A 8 1.59 -8.97 6.98
CA ALA A 8 1.40 -7.53 7.04
C ALA A 8 2.07 -6.97 8.30
N ILE A 9 2.86 -5.90 8.12
CA ILE A 9 3.45 -5.12 9.21
C ILE A 9 2.73 -3.77 9.24
N ALA A 10 1.66 -3.71 10.05
CA ALA A 10 0.72 -2.59 10.08
C ALA A 10 0.84 -1.80 11.39
N ASN A 11 0.90 -0.48 11.28
CA ASN A 11 0.80 0.43 12.43
C ASN A 11 0.38 1.84 11.96
N GLN A 12 -0.55 2.45 12.71
CA GLN A 12 -1.06 3.81 12.46
C GLN A 12 -0.01 4.92 12.62
N ARG A 13 1.05 4.69 13.40
CA ARG A 13 2.07 5.71 13.66
C ARG A 13 3.19 5.66 12.62
N GLY A 14 3.57 6.82 12.10
CA GLY A 14 4.80 7.01 11.34
C GLY A 14 6.04 6.81 12.22
N GLY A 15 7.18 6.42 11.62
CA GLY A 15 8.46 6.34 12.34
C GLY A 15 8.63 5.17 13.33
N VAL A 16 7.69 4.22 13.39
CA VAL A 16 7.75 3.06 14.30
C VAL A 16 8.46 1.83 13.73
N GLY A 17 9.20 2.00 12.63
CA GLY A 17 10.04 0.95 12.06
C GLY A 17 9.31 -0.08 11.19
N LYS A 18 8.12 0.21 10.66
CA LYS A 18 7.38 -0.71 9.73
C LYS A 18 8.24 -1.09 8.52
N THR A 19 8.68 -0.08 7.76
CA THR A 19 9.52 -0.23 6.57
C THR A 19 10.83 -0.94 6.89
N THR A 20 11.52 -0.48 7.93
CA THR A 20 12.78 -1.08 8.38
C THR A 20 12.61 -2.55 8.73
N THR A 21 11.55 -2.90 9.48
CA THR A 21 11.26 -4.29 9.85
C THR A 21 10.94 -5.13 8.63
N SER A 22 10.12 -4.63 7.71
CA SER A 22 9.74 -5.36 6.49
C SER A 22 10.95 -5.68 5.60
N ILE A 23 11.82 -4.70 5.34
CA ILE A 23 13.02 -4.89 4.51
C ILE A 23 14.00 -5.87 5.16
N ASN A 24 14.25 -5.72 6.47
CA ASN A 24 15.17 -6.61 7.19
C ASN A 24 14.60 -8.03 7.28
N LEU A 25 13.29 -8.18 7.50
CA LEU A 25 12.62 -9.48 7.48
C LEU A 25 12.71 -10.14 6.11
N ALA A 26 12.51 -9.37 5.02
CA ALA A 26 12.63 -9.88 3.67
C ALA A 26 14.03 -10.41 3.38
N SER A 27 15.04 -9.63 3.73
CA SER A 27 16.46 -10.00 3.61
C SER A 27 16.78 -11.25 4.44
N ALA A 28 16.35 -11.29 5.71
CA ALA A 28 16.61 -12.43 6.60
C ALA A 28 15.93 -13.73 6.13
N LEU A 29 14.72 -13.65 5.59
CA LEU A 29 14.04 -14.80 5.00
C LEU A 29 14.73 -15.28 3.72
N ASN A 30 15.21 -14.35 2.88
CA ASN A 30 15.99 -14.71 1.69
C ASN A 30 17.31 -15.43 2.07
N LEU A 31 18.03 -14.95 3.10
CA LEU A 31 19.21 -15.63 3.65
C LEU A 31 18.91 -17.06 4.11
N LYS A 32 17.67 -17.32 4.56
CA LYS A 32 17.16 -18.67 4.87
C LYS A 32 16.61 -19.43 3.66
N ARG A 33 17.00 -19.03 2.44
CA ARG A 33 16.62 -19.62 1.14
C ARG A 33 15.11 -19.63 0.90
N LYS A 34 14.37 -18.66 1.46
CA LYS A 34 12.94 -18.48 1.17
C LYS A 34 12.78 -17.50 0.01
N LYS A 35 11.92 -17.83 -0.95
CA LYS A 35 11.50 -16.87 -1.97
C LYS A 35 10.58 -15.83 -1.34
N VAL A 36 10.96 -14.56 -1.41
CA VAL A 36 10.27 -13.46 -0.75
C VAL A 36 9.92 -12.38 -1.75
N LEU A 37 8.73 -11.81 -1.57
CA LEU A 37 8.22 -10.61 -2.21
C LEU A 37 7.96 -9.56 -1.15
N LEU A 38 8.52 -8.37 -1.32
CA LEU A 38 8.15 -7.19 -0.56
C LEU A 38 7.20 -6.35 -1.41
N VAL A 39 6.02 -6.01 -0.88
CA VAL A 39 5.05 -5.13 -1.53
C VAL A 39 4.94 -3.87 -0.69
N ASP A 40 5.44 -2.73 -1.18
CA ASP A 40 5.29 -1.45 -0.51
C ASP A 40 3.82 -1.02 -0.59
N PHE A 41 3.12 -0.92 0.53
CA PHE A 41 1.70 -0.52 0.58
C PHE A 41 1.51 0.67 1.53
N ASP A 42 2.41 1.63 1.40
CA ASP A 42 2.41 2.90 2.11
C ASP A 42 2.63 4.03 1.08
N PRO A 43 1.68 4.96 0.87
CA PRO A 43 1.80 6.02 -0.14
C PRO A 43 3.07 6.87 -0.03
N GLN A 44 3.76 6.88 1.12
CA GLN A 44 5.01 7.61 1.32
C GLN A 44 6.21 7.03 0.55
N GLY A 45 6.16 5.74 0.17
CA GLY A 45 7.18 5.09 -0.64
C GLY A 45 8.55 4.94 0.02
N ASP A 46 8.59 4.86 1.36
CA ASP A 46 9.84 4.77 2.10
C ASP A 46 10.59 3.47 1.85
N SER A 47 9.91 2.37 1.47
CA SER A 47 10.60 1.13 1.11
C SER A 47 11.43 1.34 -0.16
N GLY A 48 10.86 1.99 -1.18
CA GLY A 48 11.57 2.32 -2.42
C GLY A 48 12.82 3.17 -2.18
N LYS A 49 12.70 4.23 -1.38
CA LYS A 49 13.84 5.11 -1.02
C LYS A 49 14.93 4.35 -0.27
N ALA A 50 14.55 3.55 0.72
CA ALA A 50 15.49 2.77 1.52
C ALA A 50 16.25 1.70 0.70
N LEU A 51 15.62 1.20 -0.37
CA LEU A 51 16.20 0.24 -1.30
C LEU A 51 16.94 0.91 -2.49
N GLY A 52 16.93 2.24 -2.57
CA GLY A 52 17.65 3.00 -3.60
C GLY A 52 16.94 3.11 -4.94
N TYR A 53 15.61 2.96 -4.98
CA TYR A 53 14.80 3.13 -6.19
C TYR A 53 14.16 4.52 -6.27
N ASN A 54 14.15 5.11 -7.48
CA ASN A 54 13.30 6.25 -7.80
C ASN A 54 11.93 5.77 -8.29
N THR A 55 10.98 5.60 -7.37
CA THR A 55 9.70 4.92 -7.67
C THR A 55 8.75 5.72 -8.56
N ASN A 56 8.97 7.03 -8.72
CA ASN A 56 8.14 7.88 -9.59
C ASN A 56 8.39 7.61 -11.08
N GLU A 57 9.55 7.05 -11.44
CA GLU A 57 9.92 6.70 -12.81
C GLU A 57 9.53 5.25 -13.17
N LEU A 58 9.01 4.49 -12.21
CA LEU A 58 8.66 3.09 -12.39
C LEU A 58 7.22 2.93 -12.87
N ASN A 59 7.05 2.15 -13.93
CA ASN A 59 5.74 1.77 -14.45
C ASN A 59 5.07 0.69 -13.59
N LYS A 60 5.86 -0.25 -13.03
CA LYS A 60 5.34 -1.33 -12.18
C LYS A 60 5.30 -0.88 -10.73
N THR A 61 4.13 -0.44 -10.28
CA THR A 61 3.86 -0.08 -8.89
C THR A 61 2.58 -0.74 -8.41
N ILE A 62 2.41 -0.89 -7.09
CA ILE A 62 1.21 -1.52 -6.53
C ILE A 62 -0.06 -0.77 -6.95
N ALA A 63 0.00 0.56 -7.05
CA ALA A 63 -1.12 1.38 -7.50
C ALA A 63 -1.55 1.04 -8.94
N ASN A 64 -0.59 0.93 -9.86
CA ASN A 64 -0.87 0.58 -11.25
C ASN A 64 -1.39 -0.85 -11.38
N MET A 65 -0.81 -1.80 -10.63
CA MET A 65 -1.28 -3.19 -10.63
C MET A 65 -2.71 -3.33 -10.10
N MET A 66 -3.07 -2.58 -9.04
CA MET A 66 -4.45 -2.55 -8.53
C MET A 66 -5.42 -1.97 -9.57
N LEU A 67 -5.03 -0.89 -10.27
CA LEU A 67 -5.86 -0.33 -11.33
C LEU A 67 -6.07 -1.32 -12.48
N GLU A 68 -5.00 -2.01 -12.91
CA GLU A 68 -5.09 -3.05 -13.94
C GLU A 68 -6.07 -4.16 -13.53
N VAL A 69 -6.00 -4.65 -12.28
CA VAL A 69 -6.93 -5.65 -11.74
C VAL A 69 -8.37 -5.11 -11.70
N ILE A 70 -8.59 -3.87 -11.26
CA ILE A 70 -9.93 -3.26 -11.22
C ILE A 70 -10.55 -3.18 -12.62
N VAL A 71 -9.75 -2.91 -13.66
CA VAL A 71 -10.24 -2.70 -15.02
C VAL A 71 -10.34 -4.00 -15.83
N ASN A 72 -9.42 -4.95 -15.61
CA ASN A 72 -9.24 -6.11 -16.49
C ASN A 72 -9.35 -7.46 -15.77
N ASP A 73 -9.63 -7.48 -14.46
CA ASP A 73 -9.59 -8.68 -13.59
C ASP A 73 -8.21 -9.38 -13.53
N GLN A 74 -7.18 -8.75 -14.07
CA GLN A 74 -5.80 -9.23 -14.09
C GLN A 74 -4.81 -8.05 -14.22
N CYS A 75 -3.57 -8.26 -13.83
CA CYS A 75 -2.48 -7.32 -14.05
C CYS A 75 -1.25 -8.03 -14.64
N ASN A 76 -0.36 -7.24 -15.25
CA ASN A 76 0.92 -7.75 -15.70
C ASN A 76 1.92 -7.84 -14.52
N TYR A 77 2.65 -8.95 -14.43
CA TYR A 77 3.68 -9.21 -13.43
C TYR A 77 5.11 -9.10 -13.99
N ASP A 78 5.26 -8.76 -15.27
CA ASP A 78 6.55 -8.39 -15.84
C ASP A 78 7.11 -7.15 -15.11
N ASP A 79 8.43 -7.00 -15.16
CA ASP A 79 9.16 -5.87 -14.55
C ASP A 79 9.02 -5.76 -13.02
N ILE A 80 8.57 -6.82 -12.33
CA ILE A 80 8.78 -6.92 -10.87
C ILE A 80 10.28 -6.82 -10.58
N LEU A 81 10.64 -5.92 -9.67
CA LEU A 81 12.04 -5.64 -9.39
C LEU A 81 12.67 -6.80 -8.62
N HIS A 82 13.90 -7.16 -8.98
CA HIS A 82 14.74 -8.03 -8.16
C HIS A 82 15.81 -7.19 -7.46
N HIS A 83 15.77 -7.14 -6.14
CA HIS A 83 16.73 -6.36 -5.35
C HIS A 83 18.03 -7.13 -5.14
N LYS A 84 19.16 -6.43 -5.00
CA LYS A 84 20.50 -7.06 -4.85
C LYS A 84 20.63 -7.93 -3.59
N GLU A 85 19.77 -7.72 -2.59
CA GLU A 85 19.64 -8.51 -1.36
C GLU A 85 18.88 -9.84 -1.60
N GLY A 86 18.40 -10.06 -2.83
CA GLY A 86 17.91 -11.34 -3.37
C GLY A 86 16.42 -11.62 -3.17
N PHE A 87 15.62 -10.62 -2.82
CA PHE A 87 14.15 -10.71 -2.79
C PHE A 87 13.53 -9.85 -3.89
N ASP A 88 12.29 -10.18 -4.26
CA ASP A 88 11.52 -9.42 -5.25
C ASP A 88 10.79 -8.26 -4.57
N PHE A 89 10.54 -7.19 -5.33
CA PHE A 89 10.00 -5.95 -4.82
C PHE A 89 8.96 -5.34 -5.76
N ILE A 90 7.78 -5.05 -5.22
CA ILE A 90 6.76 -4.21 -5.85
C ILE A 90 6.75 -2.88 -5.11
N PRO A 91 7.20 -1.78 -5.74
CA PRO A 91 7.21 -0.47 -5.13
C PRO A 91 5.82 0.18 -5.12
N THR A 92 5.73 1.27 -4.39
CA THR A 92 4.60 2.20 -4.42
C THR A 92 5.06 3.58 -4.89
N ASN A 93 4.09 4.44 -5.18
CA ASN A 93 4.29 5.85 -5.45
C ASN A 93 3.07 6.64 -4.94
N ASN A 94 3.11 7.95 -5.15
CA ASN A 94 2.03 8.86 -4.74
C ASN A 94 0.66 8.53 -5.37
N ARG A 95 0.59 7.76 -6.46
CA ARG A 95 -0.68 7.36 -7.10
C ARG A 95 -1.49 6.38 -6.25
N LEU A 96 -0.88 5.75 -5.24
CA LEU A 96 -1.61 4.86 -4.33
C LEU A 96 -2.74 5.61 -3.60
N ALA A 97 -2.54 6.89 -3.27
CA ALA A 97 -3.60 7.73 -2.70
C ALA A 97 -4.78 7.96 -3.67
N THR A 98 -4.53 7.97 -4.97
CA THR A 98 -5.60 8.08 -5.99
C THR A 98 -6.41 6.79 -6.08
N ILE A 99 -5.78 5.63 -5.90
CA ILE A 99 -6.46 4.33 -5.88
C ILE A 99 -7.47 4.26 -4.73
N GLU A 100 -7.20 4.86 -3.58
CA GLU A 100 -8.14 4.92 -2.46
C GLU A 100 -9.50 5.52 -2.87
N LEU A 101 -9.49 6.58 -3.68
CA LEU A 101 -10.71 7.20 -4.21
C LEU A 101 -11.45 6.29 -5.19
N THR A 102 -10.72 5.53 -6.01
CA THR A 102 -11.30 4.52 -6.91
C THR A 102 -11.96 3.40 -6.10
N LEU A 103 -11.24 2.86 -5.11
CA LEU A 103 -11.71 1.79 -4.22
C LEU A 103 -12.97 2.19 -3.44
N ALA A 104 -13.13 3.46 -3.07
CA ALA A 104 -14.29 3.93 -2.31
C ALA A 104 -15.64 3.67 -2.99
N ASN A 105 -15.66 3.52 -4.32
CA ASN A 105 -16.86 3.31 -5.13
C ASN A 105 -17.04 1.85 -5.61
N LEU A 106 -16.13 0.94 -5.23
CA LEU A 106 -16.21 -0.48 -5.61
C LEU A 106 -16.90 -1.29 -4.51
N GLU A 107 -17.73 -2.25 -4.91
CA GLU A 107 -18.42 -3.16 -3.98
C GLU A 107 -17.43 -4.12 -3.28
N ASP A 108 -16.46 -4.69 -4.01
CA ASP A 108 -15.48 -5.66 -3.50
C ASP A 108 -14.09 -5.05 -3.26
N LYS A 109 -14.03 -3.79 -2.85
CA LYS A 109 -12.76 -3.04 -2.71
C LYS A 109 -11.71 -3.71 -1.82
N GLU A 110 -12.13 -4.49 -0.82
CA GLU A 110 -11.25 -5.21 0.10
C GLU A 110 -10.51 -6.38 -0.57
N THR A 111 -10.97 -6.85 -1.74
CA THR A 111 -10.34 -7.98 -2.45
C THR A 111 -9.26 -7.55 -3.43
N VAL A 112 -9.24 -6.30 -3.89
CA VAL A 112 -8.36 -5.84 -4.98
C VAL A 112 -6.88 -6.17 -4.72
N LEU A 113 -6.36 -5.89 -3.52
CA LEU A 113 -4.96 -6.22 -3.18
C LEU A 113 -4.74 -7.74 -3.12
N LYS A 114 -5.73 -8.50 -2.63
CA LYS A 114 -5.67 -9.97 -2.61
C LYS A 114 -5.64 -10.53 -4.04
N ASP A 115 -6.33 -9.91 -4.97
CA ASP A 115 -6.41 -10.34 -6.37
C ASP A 115 -5.10 -10.03 -7.13
N VAL A 116 -4.43 -8.92 -6.79
CA VAL A 116 -3.04 -8.64 -7.23
C VAL A 116 -2.05 -9.67 -6.67
N ILE A 117 -2.16 -10.06 -5.39
CA ILE A 117 -1.15 -10.91 -4.74
C ILE A 117 -1.37 -12.40 -5.01
N THR A 118 -2.61 -12.83 -5.24
CA THR A 118 -2.99 -14.23 -5.37
C THR A 118 -2.22 -14.99 -6.46
N PRO A 119 -1.92 -14.41 -7.63
CA PRO A 119 -1.09 -15.08 -8.63
C PRO A 119 0.39 -15.24 -8.22
N LEU A 120 0.89 -14.43 -7.27
CA LEU A 120 2.28 -14.45 -6.77
C LEU A 120 2.51 -15.46 -5.63
N LYS A 121 1.67 -16.49 -5.53
CA LYS A 121 1.59 -17.46 -4.42
C LYS A 121 2.77 -18.40 -4.20
N ASN A 122 3.60 -18.75 -5.18
CA ASN A 122 4.83 -18.12 -5.67
C ASN A 122 5.90 -17.78 -4.60
N GLN A 123 5.57 -16.94 -3.62
CA GLN A 123 6.53 -16.33 -2.69
C GLN A 123 5.89 -16.06 -1.32
N SER A 124 6.71 -15.90 -0.27
CA SER A 124 6.24 -15.28 0.98
C SER A 124 6.13 -13.78 0.76
N VAL A 125 4.99 -13.18 1.11
CA VAL A 125 4.71 -11.77 0.82
C VAL A 125 4.78 -10.97 2.11
N ILE A 126 5.57 -9.89 2.13
CA ILE A 126 5.69 -8.96 3.24
C ILE A 126 5.14 -7.61 2.81
N ILE A 127 4.31 -7.00 3.65
CA ILE A 127 3.61 -5.75 3.33
C ILE A 127 3.77 -4.77 4.49
N PRO A 128 4.70 -3.79 4.44
CA PRO A 128 4.64 -2.62 5.30
C PRO A 128 3.42 -1.79 4.89
N THR A 129 2.61 -1.38 5.87
CA THR A 129 1.50 -0.47 5.61
C THR A 129 1.25 0.44 6.80
N GLN A 130 1.09 1.72 6.54
CA GLN A 130 0.51 2.64 7.50
C GLN A 130 -1.00 2.58 7.40
N SER A 131 -1.64 1.96 8.38
CA SER A 131 -3.09 2.00 8.51
C SER A 131 -3.50 3.40 8.97
N GLU A 132 -3.73 4.31 8.03
CA GLU A 132 -4.39 5.57 8.36
C GLU A 132 -5.86 5.28 8.64
N TYR A 133 -6.31 5.66 9.83
CA TYR A 133 -7.71 5.58 10.18
C TYR A 133 -8.43 6.68 9.42
N LEU A 134 -9.24 6.31 8.40
CA LEU A 134 -10.20 7.15 7.69
C LEU A 134 -9.92 8.66 7.79
N SER A 135 -8.82 9.14 7.21
CA SER A 135 -8.56 10.58 7.14
C SER A 135 -9.73 11.29 6.44
N THR A 136 -10.38 10.63 5.50
CA THR A 136 -11.64 11.04 4.87
C THR A 136 -12.83 11.08 5.82
N ALA A 137 -13.04 10.11 6.73
CA ALA A 137 -14.14 10.22 7.70
C ALA A 137 -13.84 11.27 8.77
N GLY A 138 -12.62 11.34 9.30
CA GLY A 138 -12.21 12.40 10.22
C GLY A 138 -12.33 13.80 9.61
N THR A 139 -11.94 13.95 8.33
CA THR A 139 -12.13 15.21 7.58
C THR A 139 -13.59 15.49 7.30
N LYS A 140 -14.40 14.47 6.97
CA LYS A 140 -15.85 14.62 6.77
C LYS A 140 -16.56 15.00 8.08
N ASP A 141 -16.12 14.45 9.20
CA ASP A 141 -16.63 14.77 10.54
C ASP A 141 -16.20 16.18 10.97
N LEU A 142 -14.97 16.59 10.65
CA LEU A 142 -14.47 17.94 10.88
C LEU A 142 -15.25 18.96 10.04
N VAL A 143 -15.40 18.72 8.73
CA VAL A 143 -16.18 19.60 7.83
C VAL A 143 -17.64 19.63 8.26
N SER A 144 -18.25 18.49 8.63
CA SER A 144 -19.62 18.42 9.15
C SER A 144 -19.78 19.24 10.43
N SER A 145 -18.79 19.19 11.33
CA SER A 145 -18.76 19.97 12.57
C SER A 145 -18.60 21.46 12.31
N ILE A 146 -17.73 21.85 11.37
CA ILE A 146 -17.56 23.24 10.94
C ILE A 146 -18.87 23.78 10.32
N LEU A 147 -19.52 22.99 9.46
CA LEU A 147 -20.79 23.37 8.84
C LEU A 147 -21.94 23.49 9.85
N LYS A 148 -22.04 22.57 10.81
CA LYS A 148 -23.01 22.69 11.93
C LYS A 148 -22.74 23.92 12.77
N THR A 149 -21.47 24.18 13.10
CA THR A 149 -21.08 25.36 13.87
C THR A 149 -21.45 26.64 13.11
N LYS A 150 -21.18 26.70 11.80
CA LYS A 150 -21.59 27.84 10.97
C LYS A 150 -23.11 28.01 10.94
N LYS A 151 -23.85 26.92 10.78
CA LYS A 151 -25.31 26.97 10.67
C LYS A 151 -25.99 27.37 11.99
N ASP A 152 -25.58 26.75 13.09
CA ASP A 152 -26.37 26.74 14.33
C ASP A 152 -25.77 27.62 15.45
N ILE A 153 -24.47 27.97 15.37
CA ILE A 153 -23.76 28.66 16.47
C ILE A 153 -23.13 29.99 16.02
N ASN A 154 -22.40 30.01 14.90
CA ASN A 154 -21.70 31.19 14.40
C ASN A 154 -21.88 31.36 12.87
N PRO A 155 -22.98 32.00 12.42
CA PRO A 155 -23.26 32.24 11.00
C PRO A 155 -22.19 33.01 10.24
N GLN A 156 -21.39 33.82 10.96
CA GLN A 156 -20.32 34.64 10.38
C GLN A 156 -18.99 33.88 10.23
N LEU A 157 -18.95 32.58 10.56
CA LEU A 157 -17.75 31.76 10.42
C LEU A 157 -17.33 31.68 8.93
N GLU A 158 -16.16 32.24 8.61
CA GLU A 158 -15.49 32.09 7.32
C GLU A 158 -14.62 30.82 7.35
N VAL A 159 -14.71 30.00 6.31
CA VAL A 159 -14.06 28.69 6.19
C VAL A 159 -13.30 28.66 4.87
#